data_AF-A0A2K3M5F5-F1
#
_entry.id   AF-A0A2K3M5F5-F1
#
_cell.length_a   1.000
_cell.length_b   1.000
_cell.length_c   1.000
_cell.angle_alpha   90.00
_cell.angle_beta   90.00
_cell.angle_gamma   90.00
#
_symmetry.space_group_name_H-M   'P 1'
#
loop_
_entity.id
_entity.type
_entity.pdbx_description
1 polymer ?
#
loop_
_entity_poly.entity_id
_entity_poly.type
_entity_poly.pdbx_seq_one_letter_code
_entity_poly.pdbx_strand_id
1 'polypeptide(L)'
;MGSLCYDFSKADTFLNTKTVREALGVGDLEFVSCSSTVYNAMLQDWMKNLEVGIPALLEDGIKLLVYAGEEDLICNWLGKIKFLVLSH
;
A
#
# COMPACT_ATOMS: atom_id res chain seq x y z
N MET A 1 15.15 8.27 14.35
CA MET A 1 14.19 8.21 13.23
C MET A 1 13.92 9.63 12.80
N GLY A 2 13.95 9.91 11.49
CA GLY A 2 13.68 11.24 10.94
C GLY A 2 12.19 11.56 10.90
N SER A 3 11.86 12.79 10.49
CA SER A 3 10.49 13.17 10.16
C SER A 3 9.94 12.35 8.99
N LEU A 4 8.61 12.37 8.83
CA LEU A 4 7.97 11.83 7.62
C LEU A 4 8.54 12.52 6.37
N CYS A 5 8.60 11.78 5.25
CA CYS A 5 9.06 12.31 3.96
C CYS A 5 8.10 13.36 3.38
N TYR A 6 6.83 13.30 3.77
CA TYR A 6 5.77 14.21 3.33
C TYR A 6 4.87 14.59 4.51
N ASP A 7 4.26 15.77 4.41
CA ASP A 7 3.31 16.27 5.40
C ASP A 7 1.88 15.78 5.08
N PHE A 8 1.38 14.89 5.93
CA PHE A 8 0.01 14.36 5.85
C PHE A 8 -0.97 15.05 6.80
N SER A 9 -0.53 16.06 7.56
CA SER A 9 -1.34 16.71 8.60
C SER A 9 -2.66 17.28 8.08
N LYS A 10 -2.68 17.78 6.82
CA LYS A 10 -3.89 18.30 6.18
C LYS A 10 -4.94 17.21 5.96
N ALA A 11 -4.52 16.03 5.53
CA ALA A 11 -5.41 14.89 5.33
C ALA A 11 -5.95 14.40 6.67
N ASP A 12 -5.06 14.20 7.65
CA ASP A 12 -5.43 13.77 9.00
C ASP A 12 -6.43 14.74 9.65
N THR A 13 -6.19 16.06 9.55
CA THR A 13 -7.07 17.09 10.11
C THR A 13 -8.42 17.14 9.41
N PHE A 14 -8.42 17.12 8.08
CA PHE A 14 -9.64 17.18 7.29
C PHE A 14 -10.55 15.97 7.59
N LEU A 15 -9.99 14.77 7.55
CA LEU A 15 -10.74 13.53 7.77
C LEU A 15 -11.23 13.37 9.22
N ASN A 16 -10.61 14.05 10.18
CA ASN A 16 -11.06 14.08 11.58
C ASN A 16 -12.04 15.22 11.90
N THR A 17 -12.36 16.09 10.94
CA THR A 17 -13.35 17.14 11.17
C THR A 17 -14.74 16.51 11.32
N LYS A 18 -15.49 16.92 12.36
CA LYS A 18 -16.82 16.38 12.67
C LYS A 18 -17.76 16.36 11.46
N THR A 19 -17.84 17.46 10.72
CA THR A 19 -18.71 17.56 9.53
C THR A 19 -18.33 16.58 8.42
N VAL A 20 -17.03 16.32 8.22
CA VAL A 20 -16.54 15.34 7.25
C VAL A 20 -16.91 13.92 7.69
N ARG A 21 -16.75 13.62 8.98
CA ARG A 21 -17.08 12.31 9.54
C ARG A 21 -18.57 12.01 9.54
N GLU A 22 -19.39 13.03 9.83
CA GLU A 22 -20.85 12.95 9.69
C GLU A 22 -21.25 12.70 8.24
N ALA A 23 -20.65 13.41 7.28
CA ALA A 23 -20.91 13.22 5.86
C ALA A 23 -20.50 11.82 5.35
N LEU A 24 -19.42 11.25 5.88
CA LEU A 24 -18.97 9.89 5.56
C LEU A 24 -19.70 8.79 6.32
N GLY A 25 -20.47 9.13 7.36
CA GLY A 25 -21.21 8.16 8.18
C GLY A 25 -20.33 7.25 9.05
N VAL A 26 -19.11 7.70 9.40
CA VAL A 26 -18.14 6.89 10.17
C VAL A 26 -18.27 7.06 11.70
N GLY A 27 -19.22 7.89 12.15
CA GLY A 27 -19.51 8.12 13.56
C GLY A 27 -18.31 8.65 14.33
N ASP A 28 -18.02 8.03 15.48
CA ASP A 28 -17.01 8.49 16.42
C ASP A 28 -15.57 7.98 16.13
N LEU A 29 -15.35 7.30 15.01
CA LEU A 29 -14.04 6.78 14.61
C LEU A 29 -13.03 7.90 14.29
N GLU A 30 -11.88 7.88 14.96
CA GLU A 30 -10.73 8.71 14.64
C GLU A 30 -9.99 8.15 13.43
N PHE A 31 -9.72 9.01 12.45
CA PHE A 31 -8.90 8.68 11.30
C PHE A 31 -7.41 8.75 11.68
N VAL A 32 -6.67 7.70 11.35
CA VAL A 32 -5.21 7.67 11.37
C VAL A 32 -4.69 7.16 10.03
N SER A 33 -3.64 7.77 9.50
CA SER A 33 -3.10 7.41 8.17
C SER A 33 -2.55 5.97 8.12
N CYS A 34 -1.87 5.52 9.17
CA CYS A 34 -1.35 4.14 9.27
C CYS A 34 -1.46 3.62 10.72
N SER A 35 -2.04 2.43 10.92
CA SER A 35 -2.13 1.79 12.25
C SER A 35 -0.88 0.96 12.56
N SER A 36 -0.15 1.34 13.61
CA SER A 36 1.00 0.57 14.10
C SER A 36 0.61 -0.80 14.64
N THR A 37 -0.59 -0.91 15.23
CA THR A 37 -1.13 -2.20 15.71
C THR A 37 -1.31 -3.18 14.55
N VAL A 38 -1.93 -2.75 13.46
CA VAL A 38 -2.12 -3.60 12.27
C VAL A 38 -0.78 -3.90 11.62
N TYR A 39 0.10 -2.90 11.46
CA TYR A 39 1.45 -3.11 10.92
C TYR A 39 2.20 -4.19 11.70
N ASN A 40 2.21 -4.12 13.04
CA ASN A 40 2.89 -5.09 13.89
C ASN A 40 2.28 -6.50 13.79
N ALA A 41 0.96 -6.61 13.67
CA ALA A 41 0.28 -7.89 13.51
C ALA A 41 0.64 -8.60 12.19
N MET A 42 0.98 -7.83 11.15
CA MET A 42 1.26 -8.33 9.80
C MET A 42 2.76 -8.51 9.50
N LEU A 43 3.65 -8.30 10.47
CA LEU A 43 5.10 -8.37 10.26
C LEU A 43 5.58 -9.71 9.69
N GLN A 44 4.90 -10.81 10.00
CA GLN A 44 5.27 -12.15 9.52
C GLN A 44 5.02 -12.34 8.02
N ASP A 45 4.14 -11.53 7.42
CA ASP A 45 3.82 -11.62 6.00
C ASP A 45 4.84 -10.91 5.10
N TRP A 46 5.74 -10.11 5.68
CA TRP A 46 6.67 -9.25 4.93
C TRP A 46 7.53 -10.01 3.90
N MET A 47 7.97 -11.22 4.23
CA MET A 47 8.85 -12.04 3.39
C MET A 47 8.13 -13.17 2.65
N LYS A 48 6.80 -13.20 2.66
CA LYS A 48 6.02 -14.24 1.99
C LYS A 48 6.10 -14.06 0.47
N ASN A 49 6.46 -15.11 -0.26
CA ASN A 49 6.45 -15.07 -1.72
C ASN A 49 5.01 -15.16 -2.25
N LEU A 50 4.48 -14.04 -2.74
CA LEU A 50 3.13 -13.94 -3.33
C LEU A 50 3.13 -14.03 -4.86
N GLU A 51 4.30 -13.98 -5.49
CA GLU A 51 4.46 -14.05 -6.95
C GLU A 51 3.92 -15.35 -7.54
N VAL A 52 4.08 -16.45 -6.79
CA VAL A 52 3.69 -17.79 -7.22
C VAL A 52 2.20 -17.92 -7.57
N GLY A 53 1.36 -16.98 -7.13
CA GLY A 53 -0.05 -16.94 -7.50
C GLY A 53 -0.34 -16.26 -8.85
N ILE A 54 0.60 -15.49 -9.39
CA ILE A 54 0.40 -14.72 -10.63
C ILE A 54 0.16 -15.63 -11.85
N PRO A 55 0.93 -16.70 -12.10
CA PRO A 55 0.73 -17.54 -13.27
C PRO A 55 -0.69 -18.10 -13.38
N ALA A 56 -1.26 -18.62 -12.28
CA ALA A 56 -2.62 -19.16 -12.27
C ALA A 56 -3.68 -18.11 -12.63
N LEU A 57 -3.51 -16.86 -12.16
CA LEU A 57 -4.41 -15.76 -12.52
C LEU A 57 -4.35 -15.42 -14.02
N LEU A 58 -3.15 -15.46 -14.61
CA LEU A 58 -2.96 -15.20 -16.05
C LEU A 58 -3.55 -16.33 -16.91
N GLU A 59 -3.38 -17.59 -16.49
CA GLU A 59 -3.98 -18.77 -17.15
C GLU A 59 -5.51 -18.72 -17.15
N ASP A 60 -6.11 -18.18 -16.08
CA ASP A 60 -7.54 -17.90 -15.97
C ASP A 60 -8.00 -16.68 -16.81
N GLY A 61 -7.09 -16.07 -17.58
CA GLY A 61 -7.39 -14.98 -18.50
C GLY A 61 -7.49 -13.59 -17.84
N ILE A 62 -7.04 -13.45 -16.60
CA ILE A 62 -7.02 -12.16 -15.90
C ILE A 62 -5.88 -11.31 -16.46
N LYS A 63 -6.19 -10.09 -16.90
CA LYS A 63 -5.20 -9.15 -17.42
C LYS A 63 -4.42 -8.49 -16.28
N LEU A 64 -3.09 -8.52 -16.38
CA LEU A 64 -2.17 -7.91 -15.41
C LEU A 64 -1.52 -6.64 -15.97
N LEU A 65 -1.48 -5.58 -15.17
CA LEU A 65 -0.67 -4.39 -15.39
C LEU A 65 0.22 -4.15 -14.18
N VAL A 66 1.53 -4.11 -14.40
CA VAL A 66 2.53 -3.77 -13.38
C VAL A 66 3.11 -2.41 -13.74
N TYR A 67 2.94 -1.44 -12.86
CA TYR A 67 3.50 -0.10 -13.04
C TYR A 67 4.44 0.24 -11.87
N ALA A 68 5.47 1.04 -12.16
CA ALA A 68 6.49 1.43 -11.19
C ALA A 68 6.96 2.86 -11.49
N GLY A 69 7.09 3.68 -10.44
CA GLY A 69 7.75 4.98 -10.56
C GLY A 69 9.26 4.79 -10.67
N GLU A 70 9.91 5.54 -11.56
CA GLU A 70 11.37 5.45 -11.77
C GLU A 70 12.15 5.85 -10.52
N GLU A 71 11.64 6.83 -9.76
CA GLU A 71 12.31 7.45 -8.61
C GLU A 71 11.88 6.89 -7.24
N ASP A 72 11.12 5.78 -7.20
CA ASP A 72 10.74 5.13 -5.95
C ASP A 72 11.82 4.16 -5.48
N LEU A 73 12.51 4.49 -4.39
CA LEU A 73 13.52 3.61 -3.81
C LEU A 73 12.92 2.37 -3.13
N ILE A 74 11.79 2.52 -2.43
CA ILE A 74 11.21 1.46 -1.59
C ILE A 74 10.72 0.31 -2.48
N CYS A 75 10.05 0.62 -3.59
CA CYS A 75 9.52 -0.35 -4.55
C CYS A 75 10.09 -0.12 -5.97
N ASN A 76 11.42 -0.14 -6.08
CA ASN A 76 12.11 0.25 -7.31
C ASN A 76 11.73 -0.57 -8.56
N TRP A 77 11.74 0.12 -9.71
CA TRP A 77 11.35 -0.43 -11.01
C TRP A 77 12.27 -1.57 -11.49
N LEU A 78 13.58 -1.48 -11.22
CA LEU A 78 14.55 -2.53 -11.58
C LEU A 78 14.23 -3.86 -10.89
N GLY A 79 13.89 -3.81 -9.60
CA GLY A 79 13.50 -4.97 -8.81
C GLY A 79 12.23 -5.60 -9.37
N LYS A 80 11.22 -4.80 -9.69
CA LYS A 80 9.97 -5.28 -10.29
C LYS A 80 10.19 -5.92 -11.66
N ILE A 81 10.99 -5.31 -12.53
CA ILE A 81 11.30 -5.88 -13.86
C ILE A 81 12.04 -7.21 -13.71
N LYS A 82 13.10 -7.23 -12.88
CA LYS A 82 13.88 -8.46 -12.69
C LYS A 82 13.00 -9.59 -12.16
N PHE A 83 12.12 -9.28 -11.22
CA PHE A 83 11.23 -10.25 -10.61
C PHE A 83 10.18 -10.76 -11.60
N LEU A 84 9.42 -9.88 -12.26
CA LEU A 84 8.25 -10.29 -13.05
C LEU A 84 8.51 -10.62 -14.51
N VAL A 85 9.57 -10.06 -15.11
CA VAL A 85 9.83 -10.17 -16.55
C VAL A 85 11.01 -11.09 -16.84
N LEU A 86 11.98 -11.19 -15.93
CA LEU A 86 13.22 -11.95 -16.15
C LEU A 86 13.28 -13.27 -15.36
N SER A 87 12.30 -13.56 -14.51
CA SER A 87 12.21 -14.83 -13.75
C SER A 87 11.36 -15.91 -14.43
N HIS A 88 10.83 -15.61 -15.62
CA HIS A 88 10.10 -16.52 -16.51
C HIS A 88 10.74 -16.50 -17.89
#